data_AF-A0A0A2WIA3-F1
#
_entry.id   AF-A0A0A2WIA3-F1
#
_cell.length_a   1.000
_cell.length_b   1.000
_cell.length_c   1.000
_cell.angle_alpha   90.00
_cell.angle_beta   90.00
_cell.angle_gamma   90.00
#
_symmetry.space_group_name_H-M   'P 1'
#
loop_
_entity.id
_entity.type
_entity.pdbx_description
1 polymer ?
#
loop_
_entity_poly.entity_id
_entity_poly.type
_entity_poly.pdbx_seq_one_letter_code
_entity_poly.pdbx_strand_id
1 'polypeptide(L)'
;MSMRAMCVAMIAIALSACASTRSNVPAMATVEQPQAYQSTREAQLATLREWSMSGRIAVSNGKDGGSGRIEWIQNDPLFEVVMSAPVTRQSWRLLSDGREVVVEGLEGGRRTGSDARAMLLEATRWDIPVEALAGWVRGIPGAGAEVRFGVDGRLAGLTQDGWTVSYTDWAPSPSDATLAMPARLEATKGEARVRLAIDEWHFGPRP
;
A
#
# COMPACT_ATOMS: atom_id res chain seq x y z
N MET A 1 -10.53 38.27 -63.42
CA MET A 1 -9.42 37.70 -62.62
C MET A 1 -9.67 37.79 -61.10
N SER A 2 -10.93 37.71 -60.63
CA SER A 2 -11.29 38.02 -59.23
C SER A 2 -12.04 36.90 -58.48
N MET A 3 -12.51 35.85 -59.17
CA MET A 3 -13.31 34.77 -58.54
C MET A 3 -12.43 33.62 -57.99
N ARG A 4 -11.30 33.32 -58.65
CA ARG A 4 -10.37 32.27 -58.23
C ARG A 4 -9.58 32.64 -56.97
N ALA A 5 -9.23 33.90 -56.82
CA ALA A 5 -8.53 34.39 -55.62
C ALA A 5 -9.43 34.38 -54.37
N MET A 6 -10.74 34.59 -54.54
CA MET A 6 -11.70 34.62 -53.43
C MET A 6 -12.02 33.22 -52.89
N CYS A 7 -12.03 32.19 -53.74
CA CYS A 7 -12.20 30.80 -53.30
C CYS A 7 -11.00 30.25 -52.52
N VAL A 8 -9.77 30.65 -52.86
CA VAL A 8 -8.55 30.18 -52.18
C VAL A 8 -8.41 30.81 -50.78
N ALA A 9 -8.78 32.08 -50.63
CA ALA A 9 -8.75 32.76 -49.33
C ALA A 9 -9.78 32.18 -48.33
N MET A 10 -10.93 31.69 -48.80
CA MET A 10 -12.00 31.17 -47.94
C MET A 10 -11.72 29.74 -47.44
N ILE A 11 -10.95 28.94 -48.20
CA ILE A 11 -10.55 27.58 -47.78
C ILE A 11 -9.44 27.61 -46.72
N ALA A 12 -8.56 28.61 -46.74
CA ALA A 12 -7.45 28.70 -45.78
C ALA A 12 -7.90 29.00 -44.34
N ILE A 13 -9.07 29.64 -44.15
CA ILE A 13 -9.59 30.00 -42.81
C ILE A 13 -10.34 28.82 -42.16
N ALA A 14 -10.78 27.84 -42.95
CA ALA A 14 -11.53 26.69 -42.43
C ALA A 14 -10.65 25.62 -41.75
N LEU A 15 -9.32 25.68 -41.88
CA LEU A 15 -8.41 24.66 -41.32
C LEU A 15 -7.86 24.98 -39.93
N SER A 16 -8.06 26.19 -39.38
CA SER A 16 -7.56 26.54 -38.04
C SER A 16 -8.53 26.22 -36.89
N ALA A 17 -9.69 25.61 -37.16
CA ALA A 17 -10.74 25.39 -36.17
C ALA A 17 -10.59 24.09 -35.33
N CYS A 18 -9.60 23.23 -35.61
CA CYS A 18 -9.51 21.91 -34.96
C CYS A 18 -8.34 21.74 -33.96
N ALA A 19 -7.59 22.79 -33.63
CA ALA A 19 -6.36 22.65 -32.83
C ALA A 19 -6.44 23.25 -31.40
N SER A 20 -7.63 23.37 -30.81
CA SER A 20 -7.73 23.90 -29.45
C SER A 20 -8.78 23.18 -28.61
N THR A 21 -8.79 21.86 -28.65
CA THR A 21 -9.27 21.05 -27.52
C THR A 21 -8.22 21.10 -26.42
N ARG A 22 -8.24 22.20 -25.67
CA ARG A 22 -7.59 22.25 -24.36
C ARG A 22 -8.38 21.30 -23.48
N SER A 23 -7.92 20.06 -23.34
CA SER A 23 -8.47 19.12 -22.37
C SER A 23 -8.44 19.81 -21.02
N ASN A 24 -9.61 20.28 -20.58
CA ASN A 24 -9.83 20.69 -19.21
C ASN A 24 -9.87 19.40 -18.39
N VAL A 25 -8.70 18.78 -18.21
CA VAL A 25 -8.48 17.90 -17.09
C VAL A 25 -8.61 18.83 -15.89
N PRO A 26 -9.61 18.69 -15.02
CA PRO A 26 -9.66 19.47 -13.80
C PRO A 26 -8.29 19.31 -13.15
N ALA A 27 -7.60 20.42 -12.92
CA ALA A 27 -6.43 20.38 -12.07
C ALA A 27 -6.93 19.78 -10.75
N MET A 28 -6.59 18.51 -10.51
CA MET A 28 -6.85 17.87 -9.22
C MET A 28 -6.24 18.82 -8.21
N ALA A 29 -7.08 19.33 -7.30
CA ALA A 29 -6.69 20.33 -6.32
C ALA A 29 -5.35 19.90 -5.72
N THR A 30 -4.28 20.63 -6.09
CA THR A 30 -2.97 20.39 -5.52
C THR A 30 -3.15 20.60 -4.02
N VAL A 31 -2.96 19.57 -3.21
CA VAL A 31 -3.02 19.73 -1.76
C VAL A 31 -1.93 20.74 -1.43
N GLU A 32 -2.29 21.97 -1.11
CA GLU A 32 -1.33 23.06 -0.89
C GLU A 32 -0.38 22.77 0.28
N GLN A 33 -0.74 21.82 1.14
CA GLN A 33 0.03 21.37 2.30
C GLN A 33 -0.09 19.84 2.49
N PRO A 34 0.62 19.03 1.67
CA PRO A 34 0.47 17.58 1.69
C PRO A 34 0.91 16.96 3.02
N GLN A 35 1.90 17.56 3.68
CA GLN A 35 2.34 17.16 5.02
C GLN A 35 1.23 17.33 6.06
N ALA A 36 0.54 18.47 6.09
CA ALA A 36 -0.52 18.73 7.05
C ALA A 36 -1.71 17.78 6.83
N TYR A 37 -2.09 17.57 5.57
CA TYR A 37 -3.11 16.59 5.21
C TYR A 37 -2.76 15.19 5.69
N GLN A 38 -1.51 14.76 5.45
CA GLN A 38 -1.02 13.47 5.89
C GLN A 38 -1.03 13.33 7.41
N SER A 39 -0.59 14.33 8.17
CA SER A 39 -0.64 14.30 9.63
C SER A 39 -2.07 14.22 10.18
N THR A 40 -3.04 14.92 9.57
CA THR A 40 -4.46 14.78 9.94
C THR A 40 -4.97 13.37 9.66
N ARG A 41 -4.62 12.80 8.50
CA ARG A 41 -4.99 11.43 8.12
C ARG A 41 -4.39 10.40 9.10
N GLU A 42 -3.12 10.53 9.44
CA GLU A 42 -2.44 9.67 10.42
C GLU A 42 -3.14 9.71 11.78
N ALA A 43 -3.51 10.91 12.26
CA ALA A 43 -4.23 11.08 13.52
C ALA A 43 -5.59 10.37 13.49
N GLN A 44 -6.34 10.48 12.39
CA GLN A 44 -7.61 9.76 12.22
C GLN A 44 -7.40 8.25 12.24
N LEU A 45 -6.42 7.73 11.49
CA LEU A 45 -6.16 6.28 11.42
C LEU A 45 -5.59 5.68 12.69
N ALA A 46 -4.87 6.48 13.49
CA ALA A 46 -4.37 6.05 14.79
C ALA A 46 -5.51 5.72 15.77
N THR A 47 -6.73 6.25 15.54
CA THR A 47 -7.92 5.89 16.31
C THR A 47 -8.50 4.52 15.92
N LEU A 48 -8.21 4.05 14.70
CA LEU A 48 -8.66 2.75 14.19
C LEU A 48 -7.68 1.65 14.65
N ARG A 49 -7.79 1.28 15.93
CA ARG A 49 -6.94 0.24 16.55
C ARG A 49 -7.34 -1.18 16.18
N GLU A 50 -8.63 -1.36 15.85
CA GLU A 50 -9.21 -2.62 15.41
C GLU A 50 -9.47 -2.55 13.91
N TRP A 51 -8.73 -3.35 13.15
CA TRP A 51 -8.87 -3.44 11.71
C TRP A 51 -8.51 -4.82 11.21
N SER A 52 -9.04 -5.19 10.06
CA SER A 52 -8.56 -6.35 9.32
C SER A 52 -8.49 -6.04 7.83
N MET A 53 -7.64 -6.80 7.15
CA MET A 53 -7.53 -6.74 5.70
C MET A 53 -7.33 -8.13 5.12
N SER A 54 -7.79 -8.31 3.89
CA SER A 54 -7.48 -9.47 3.09
C SER A 54 -6.93 -9.04 1.74
N GLY A 55 -6.05 -9.86 1.17
CA GLY A 55 -5.44 -9.52 -0.10
C GLY A 55 -4.43 -10.56 -0.58
N ARG A 56 -3.53 -10.09 -1.42
CA ARG A 56 -2.44 -10.87 -2.01
C ARG A 56 -1.10 -10.31 -1.61
N ILE A 57 -0.21 -11.21 -1.22
CA ILE A 57 1.16 -10.90 -0.86
C ILE A 57 2.13 -11.64 -1.78
N ALA A 58 3.24 -10.99 -2.11
CA ALA A 58 4.42 -11.64 -2.66
C ALA A 58 5.65 -11.17 -1.88
N VAL A 59 6.49 -12.11 -1.46
CA VAL A 59 7.72 -11.87 -0.71
C VAL A 59 8.88 -12.54 -1.42
N SER A 60 10.04 -11.88 -1.44
CA SER A 60 11.28 -12.46 -1.97
C SER A 60 12.50 -11.91 -1.24
N ASN A 61 13.58 -12.68 -1.21
CA ASN A 61 14.91 -12.28 -0.74
C ASN A 61 15.96 -12.25 -1.87
N GLY A 62 15.51 -12.17 -3.13
CA GLY A 62 16.35 -12.19 -4.34
C GLY A 62 16.77 -13.58 -4.81
N LYS A 63 16.70 -14.61 -3.95
CA LYS A 63 16.99 -16.01 -4.29
C LYS A 63 15.73 -16.86 -4.29
N ASP A 64 14.99 -16.77 -3.20
CA ASP A 64 13.74 -17.46 -2.97
C ASP A 64 12.61 -16.43 -2.94
N GLY A 65 11.39 -16.90 -3.19
CA GLY A 65 10.21 -16.08 -3.05
C GLY A 65 8.97 -16.94 -2.91
N GLY A 66 7.91 -16.31 -2.43
CA GLY A 66 6.61 -16.92 -2.26
C GLY A 66 5.52 -15.89 -2.49
N SER A 67 4.36 -16.37 -2.93
CA SER A 67 3.19 -15.54 -3.14
C SER A 67 1.95 -16.28 -2.71
N GLY A 68 0.96 -15.55 -2.21
CA GLY A 68 -0.24 -16.15 -1.67
C GLY A 68 -1.30 -15.14 -1.29
N ARG A 69 -2.35 -15.65 -0.66
CA ARG A 69 -3.35 -14.84 0.04
C ARG A 69 -2.81 -14.48 1.42
N ILE A 70 -3.05 -13.24 1.83
CA ILE A 70 -2.79 -12.76 3.19
C ILE A 70 -4.11 -12.34 3.83
N GLU A 71 -4.25 -12.68 5.10
CA GLU A 71 -5.31 -12.17 5.98
C GLU A 71 -4.63 -11.64 7.23
N TRP A 72 -4.97 -10.40 7.62
CA TRP A 72 -4.42 -9.76 8.80
C TRP A 72 -5.57 -9.23 9.63
N ILE A 73 -5.57 -9.59 10.91
CA ILE A 73 -6.46 -9.04 11.93
C ILE A 73 -5.60 -8.36 12.98
N GLN A 74 -5.86 -7.08 13.23
CA GLN A 74 -5.14 -6.27 14.21
C GLN A 74 -6.14 -5.77 15.25
N ASN A 75 -5.84 -6.06 16.51
CA ASN A 75 -6.53 -5.57 17.70
C ASN A 75 -5.44 -5.13 18.70
N ASP A 76 -4.76 -4.03 18.39
CA ASP A 76 -3.56 -3.53 19.07
C ASP A 76 -3.55 -3.74 20.61
N PRO A 77 -2.53 -4.42 21.20
CA PRO A 77 -1.31 -4.94 20.59
C PRO A 77 -1.43 -6.33 19.94
N LEU A 78 -2.60 -6.95 19.97
CA LEU A 78 -2.81 -8.30 19.46
C LEU A 78 -2.91 -8.28 17.94
N PHE A 79 -2.35 -9.30 17.30
CA PHE A 79 -2.55 -9.49 15.87
C PHE A 79 -2.51 -10.96 15.47
N GLU A 80 -3.12 -11.23 14.33
CA GLU A 80 -3.05 -12.50 13.63
C GLU A 80 -2.81 -12.24 12.15
N VAL A 81 -1.72 -12.80 11.62
CA VAL A 81 -1.41 -12.79 10.20
C VAL A 81 -1.40 -14.22 9.69
N VAL A 82 -2.22 -14.50 8.69
CA VAL A 82 -2.26 -15.78 7.98
C VAL A 82 -1.80 -15.55 6.56
N MET A 83 -0.80 -16.32 6.12
CA MET A 83 -0.41 -16.38 4.72
C MET A 83 -0.66 -17.78 4.19
N SER A 84 -1.30 -17.88 3.02
CA SER A 84 -1.55 -19.16 2.35
C SER A 84 -1.15 -19.08 0.88
N ALA A 85 -0.32 -20.03 0.45
CA ALA A 85 0.16 -20.18 -0.91
C ALA A 85 -0.35 -21.53 -1.47
N PRO A 86 -1.52 -21.56 -2.13
CA PRO A 86 -2.15 -22.81 -2.59
C PRO A 86 -1.27 -23.63 -3.53
N VAL A 87 -0.48 -22.94 -4.37
CA VAL A 87 0.39 -23.57 -5.37
C VAL A 87 1.53 -24.34 -4.71
N THR A 88 2.18 -23.75 -3.71
CA THR A 88 3.28 -24.41 -2.98
C THR A 88 2.77 -25.28 -1.83
N ARG A 89 1.45 -25.24 -1.55
CA ARG A 89 0.80 -25.84 -0.37
C ARG A 89 1.44 -25.41 0.94
N GLN A 90 2.00 -24.21 0.98
CA GLN A 90 2.58 -23.62 2.18
C GLN A 90 1.57 -22.66 2.79
N SER A 91 1.34 -22.80 4.09
CA SER A 91 0.52 -21.86 4.86
C SER A 91 1.13 -21.68 6.23
N TRP A 92 1.18 -20.45 6.71
CA TRP A 92 1.65 -20.17 8.05
C TRP A 92 0.77 -19.14 8.72
N ARG A 93 0.79 -19.17 10.04
CA ARG A 93 0.08 -18.23 10.91
C ARG A 93 1.07 -17.64 11.90
N LEU A 94 1.01 -16.33 12.06
CA LEU A 94 1.80 -15.55 13.00
C LEU A 94 0.84 -14.82 13.93
N LEU A 95 0.98 -15.04 15.22
CA LEU A 95 0.10 -14.52 16.26
C LEU A 95 0.92 -13.71 17.24
N SER A 96 0.37 -12.62 17.74
CA SER A 96 0.87 -11.98 18.94
C SER A 96 -0.24 -11.65 19.90
N ASP A 97 0.02 -11.85 21.19
CA ASP A 97 -0.83 -11.40 22.30
C ASP A 97 -0.33 -10.07 22.91
N GLY A 98 0.66 -9.43 22.29
CA GLY A 98 1.33 -8.23 22.78
C GLY A 98 2.51 -8.47 23.73
N ARG A 99 2.80 -9.73 24.08
CA ARG A 99 3.99 -10.12 24.87
C ARG A 99 4.77 -11.24 24.20
N GLU A 100 4.03 -12.22 23.71
CA GLU A 100 4.54 -13.39 23.03
C GLU A 100 4.15 -13.35 21.56
N VAL A 101 5.03 -13.87 20.72
CA VAL A 101 4.77 -14.11 19.31
C VAL A 101 4.86 -15.60 19.05
N VAL A 102 3.95 -16.11 18.22
CA VAL A 102 3.88 -17.51 17.87
C VAL A 102 3.81 -17.64 16.36
N VAL A 103 4.65 -18.51 15.79
CA VAL A 103 4.53 -18.93 14.38
C VAL A 103 4.16 -20.42 14.30
N GLU A 104 3.23 -20.77 13.42
CA GLU A 104 2.76 -22.14 13.19
C GLU A 104 2.44 -22.41 11.72
N GLY A 105 2.30 -23.68 11.34
CA GLY A 105 2.06 -24.12 9.96
C GLY A 105 3.32 -24.29 9.09
N LEU A 106 4.49 -23.92 9.61
CA LEU A 106 5.79 -24.14 8.95
C LEU A 106 6.43 -25.47 9.36
N GLU A 107 7.37 -25.93 8.54
CA GLU A 107 8.23 -27.07 8.89
C GLU A 107 8.92 -26.82 10.25
N GLY A 108 9.03 -27.86 11.08
CA GLY A 108 9.51 -27.73 12.47
C GLY A 108 8.43 -27.34 13.49
N GLY A 109 7.19 -27.12 13.06
CA GLY A 109 6.03 -26.97 13.95
C GLY A 109 5.92 -25.58 14.58
N ARG A 110 5.12 -25.53 15.66
CA ARG A 110 4.84 -24.30 16.41
C ARG A 110 6.10 -23.81 17.12
N ARG A 111 6.44 -22.54 16.95
CA ARG A 111 7.53 -21.86 17.67
C ARG A 111 6.99 -20.62 18.36
N THR A 112 7.67 -20.24 19.43
CA THR A 112 7.31 -19.13 20.30
C THR A 112 8.53 -18.24 20.52
N GLY A 113 8.32 -16.93 20.58
CA GLY A 113 9.36 -15.94 20.80
C GLY A 113 8.78 -14.56 21.14
N SER A 114 9.56 -13.51 20.98
CA SER A 114 9.15 -12.13 21.29
C SER A 114 9.32 -11.15 20.11
N ASP A 115 9.95 -11.60 19.02
CA ASP A 115 10.21 -10.80 17.82
C ASP A 115 9.65 -11.52 16.58
N ALA A 116 8.58 -10.96 16.01
CA ALA A 116 7.89 -11.57 14.89
C ALA A 116 8.74 -11.64 13.63
N ARG A 117 9.52 -10.59 13.38
CA ARG A 117 10.43 -10.51 12.24
C ARG A 117 11.54 -11.55 12.34
N ALA A 118 12.15 -11.70 13.51
CA ALA A 118 13.19 -12.71 13.74
C ALA A 118 12.64 -14.13 13.56
N MET A 119 11.46 -14.41 14.12
CA MET A 119 10.84 -15.74 14.01
C MET A 119 10.47 -16.09 12.55
N LEU A 120 9.92 -15.14 11.79
CA LEU A 120 9.64 -15.35 10.37
C LEU A 120 10.93 -15.52 9.56
N LEU A 121 11.97 -14.75 9.87
CA LEU A 121 13.26 -14.86 9.20
C LEU A 121 13.88 -16.25 9.43
N GLU A 122 13.87 -16.75 10.66
CA GLU A 122 14.38 -18.08 10.98
C GLU A 122 13.58 -19.20 10.30
N ALA A 123 12.25 -19.06 10.26
CA ALA A 123 11.37 -20.12 9.76
C ALA A 123 11.18 -20.10 8.23
N THR A 124 11.33 -18.95 7.56
CA THR A 124 11.07 -18.79 6.11
C THR A 124 12.25 -18.23 5.31
N ARG A 125 13.27 -17.69 5.98
CA ARG A 125 14.36 -16.88 5.38
C ARG A 125 13.92 -15.59 4.70
N TRP A 126 12.68 -15.15 4.94
CA TRP A 126 12.21 -13.84 4.51
C TRP A 126 12.32 -12.82 5.63
N ASP A 127 12.94 -11.69 5.32
CA ASP A 127 13.03 -10.55 6.22
C ASP A 127 11.79 -9.67 6.06
N ILE A 128 10.75 -9.93 6.86
CA ILE A 128 9.48 -9.19 6.82
C ILE A 128 9.37 -8.34 8.09
N PRO A 129 9.36 -6.99 7.99
CA PRO A 129 9.24 -6.12 9.15
C PRO A 129 7.76 -5.99 9.56
N VAL A 130 7.22 -7.03 10.19
CA VAL A 130 5.77 -7.15 10.48
C VAL A 130 5.23 -5.91 11.19
N GLU A 131 5.92 -5.42 12.21
CA GLU A 131 5.50 -4.28 13.01
C GLU A 131 5.43 -2.99 12.18
N ALA A 132 6.44 -2.74 11.34
CA ALA A 132 6.46 -1.58 10.45
C ALA A 132 5.41 -1.73 9.33
N LEU A 133 5.25 -2.94 8.81
CA LEU A 133 4.28 -3.26 7.78
C LEU A 133 2.85 -2.97 8.23
N ALA A 134 2.52 -3.18 9.52
CA ALA A 134 1.23 -2.83 10.12
C ALA A 134 0.90 -1.33 10.03
N GLY A 135 1.91 -0.46 10.11
CA GLY A 135 1.78 0.97 9.84
C GLY A 135 1.69 1.25 8.34
N TRP A 136 2.58 0.66 7.56
CA TRP A 136 2.68 0.92 6.13
C TRP A 136 1.43 0.49 5.36
N VAL A 137 0.77 -0.62 5.69
CA VAL A 137 -0.49 -1.04 5.05
C VAL A 137 -1.62 -0.02 5.25
N ARG A 138 -1.58 0.76 6.35
CA ARG A 138 -2.53 1.86 6.60
C ARG A 138 -2.05 3.20 6.05
N GLY A 139 -0.84 3.27 5.50
CA GLY A 139 -0.22 4.52 5.08
C GLY A 139 0.17 5.41 6.25
N ILE A 140 0.57 4.79 7.37
CA ILE A 140 1.08 5.46 8.57
C ILE A 140 2.60 5.21 8.63
N PRO A 141 3.43 6.22 8.34
CA PRO A 141 4.87 6.17 8.55
C PRO A 141 5.18 6.01 10.04
N GLY A 142 6.24 5.24 10.35
CA GLY A 142 6.78 5.14 11.70
C GLY A 142 7.63 6.35 12.06
N ALA A 143 8.10 6.36 13.31
CA ALA A 143 9.00 7.41 13.79
C ALA A 143 10.29 7.47 12.95
N GLY A 144 10.72 8.68 12.57
CA GLY A 144 11.93 8.89 11.76
C GLY A 144 11.80 8.51 10.29
N ALA A 145 10.59 8.17 9.81
CA ALA A 145 10.37 7.92 8.40
C ALA A 145 10.45 9.22 7.57
N GLU A 146 11.12 9.13 6.43
CA GLU A 146 11.13 10.19 5.42
C GLU A 146 9.99 9.94 4.43
N VAL A 147 9.08 10.91 4.26
CA VAL A 147 7.90 10.75 3.40
C VAL A 147 8.04 11.48 2.07
N ARG A 148 7.43 10.93 1.03
CA ARG A 148 7.38 11.48 -0.33
C ARG A 148 5.93 11.61 -0.75
N PHE A 149 5.55 12.77 -1.28
CA PHE A 149 4.21 13.00 -1.79
C PHE A 149 4.15 12.96 -3.32
N GLY A 150 3.02 12.49 -3.84
CA GLY A 150 2.69 12.53 -5.25
C GLY A 150 2.23 13.91 -5.69
N VAL A 151 2.02 14.07 -7.00
CA VAL A 151 1.48 15.31 -7.60
C VAL A 151 0.05 15.61 -7.14
N ASP A 152 -0.67 14.59 -6.68
CA ASP A 152 -1.99 14.65 -6.06
C ASP A 152 -1.94 15.00 -4.56
N GLY A 153 -0.75 15.23 -4.01
CA GLY A 153 -0.54 15.54 -2.61
C GLY A 153 -0.70 14.35 -1.66
N ARG A 154 -0.92 13.13 -2.17
CA ARG A 154 -1.03 11.92 -1.36
C ARG A 154 0.33 11.31 -1.08
N LEU A 155 0.41 10.49 -0.03
CA LEU A 155 1.61 9.72 0.28
C LEU A 155 1.95 8.78 -0.89
N ALA A 156 3.04 9.06 -1.59
CA ALA A 156 3.53 8.27 -2.72
C ALA A 156 4.60 7.27 -2.30
N GLY A 157 5.28 7.53 -1.18
CA GLY A 157 6.23 6.58 -0.60
C GLY A 157 6.84 7.09 0.68
N LEU A 158 7.59 6.20 1.32
CA LEU A 158 8.38 6.53 2.50
C LEU A 158 9.67 5.72 2.52
N THR A 159 10.64 6.21 3.29
CA THR A 159 11.86 5.48 3.64
C THR A 159 11.97 5.38 5.15
N GLN A 160 12.11 4.16 5.68
CA GLN A 160 12.17 3.90 7.12
C GLN A 160 12.98 2.64 7.39
N ASP A 161 13.91 2.69 8.35
CA ASP A 161 14.73 1.53 8.78
C ASP A 161 15.46 0.81 7.61
N GLY A 162 15.85 1.58 6.59
CA GLY A 162 16.47 1.11 5.35
C GLY A 162 15.51 0.47 4.34
N TRP A 163 14.21 0.43 4.64
CA TRP A 163 13.16 0.05 3.70
C TRP A 163 12.71 1.26 2.89
N THR A 164 12.51 1.06 1.59
CA THR A 164 11.82 2.00 0.71
C THR A 164 10.46 1.43 0.35
N VAL A 165 9.41 2.15 0.75
CA VAL A 165 8.01 1.80 0.48
C VAL A 165 7.45 2.74 -0.59
N SER A 166 6.80 2.17 -1.59
CA SER A 166 6.11 2.90 -2.65
C SER A 166 4.65 2.52 -2.65
N TYR A 167 3.78 3.54 -2.57
CA TYR A 167 2.33 3.39 -2.69
C TYR A 167 1.94 3.61 -4.14
N THR A 168 1.40 2.57 -4.76
CA THR A 168 1.07 2.58 -6.20
C THR A 168 -0.42 2.69 -6.46
N ASP A 169 -1.24 2.42 -5.46
CA ASP A 169 -2.70 2.48 -5.60
C ASP A 169 -3.37 2.76 -4.25
N TRP A 170 -4.50 3.46 -4.30
CA TRP A 170 -5.28 3.93 -3.16
C TRP A 170 -6.78 3.80 -3.46
N ALA A 171 -7.54 3.27 -2.50
CA ALA A 171 -8.99 3.11 -2.61
C ALA A 171 -9.72 3.83 -1.45
N PRO A 172 -10.97 4.27 -1.62
CA PRO A 172 -11.77 4.77 -0.51
C PRO A 172 -11.95 3.72 0.59
N SER A 173 -11.98 4.13 1.86
CA SER A 173 -12.28 3.25 2.97
C SER A 173 -13.75 2.80 2.91
N PRO A 174 -14.04 1.51 3.20
CA PRO A 174 -15.41 1.01 3.26
C PRO A 174 -16.26 1.65 4.37
N SER A 175 -15.64 2.18 5.43
CA SER A 175 -16.34 2.86 6.53
C SER A 175 -16.47 4.38 6.35
N ASP A 176 -15.63 4.98 5.51
CA ASP A 176 -15.60 6.42 5.25
C ASP A 176 -15.00 6.70 3.86
N ALA A 177 -15.85 7.05 2.90
CA ALA A 177 -15.42 7.31 1.52
C ALA A 177 -14.46 8.52 1.38
N THR A 178 -14.37 9.40 2.39
CA THR A 178 -13.45 10.54 2.40
C THR A 178 -12.02 10.15 2.82
N LEU A 179 -11.88 9.01 3.49
CA LEU A 179 -10.61 8.45 3.93
C LEU A 179 -10.09 7.44 2.91
N ALA A 180 -8.98 7.76 2.23
CA ALA A 180 -8.33 6.81 1.33
C ALA A 180 -7.42 5.84 2.10
N MET A 181 -7.42 4.57 1.71
CA MET A 181 -6.56 3.49 2.20
C MET A 181 -5.63 3.00 1.09
N PRO A 182 -4.40 2.58 1.39
CA PRO A 182 -3.56 1.89 0.42
C PRO A 182 -4.28 0.65 -0.14
N ALA A 183 -4.31 0.54 -1.46
CA ALA A 183 -4.78 -0.65 -2.17
C ALA A 183 -3.60 -1.46 -2.73
N ARG A 184 -2.45 -0.82 -2.98
CA ARG A 184 -1.23 -1.50 -3.40
C ARG A 184 0.01 -0.79 -2.92
N LEU A 185 0.93 -1.55 -2.33
CA LEU A 185 2.25 -1.06 -1.93
C LEU A 185 3.36 -2.08 -2.25
N GLU A 186 4.56 -1.56 -2.46
CA GLU A 186 5.80 -2.34 -2.56
C GLU A 186 6.81 -1.79 -1.57
N ALA A 187 7.37 -2.66 -0.73
CA ALA A 187 8.46 -2.36 0.20
C ALA A 187 9.72 -3.13 -0.22
N THR A 188 10.87 -2.45 -0.24
CA THR A 188 12.16 -3.03 -0.65
C THR A 188 13.29 -2.66 0.30
N LYS A 189 14.22 -3.59 0.54
CA LYS A 189 15.47 -3.37 1.28
C LYS A 189 16.56 -4.29 0.73
N GLY A 190 17.47 -3.75 -0.07
CA GLY A 190 18.42 -4.56 -0.84
C GLY A 190 17.67 -5.55 -1.76
N GLU A 191 17.95 -6.84 -1.61
CA GLU A 191 17.27 -7.91 -2.35
C GLU A 191 15.92 -8.32 -1.72
N ALA A 192 15.63 -7.89 -0.48
CA ALA A 192 14.38 -8.19 0.18
C ALA A 192 13.26 -7.33 -0.41
N ARG A 193 12.13 -7.96 -0.73
CA ARG A 193 10.97 -7.30 -1.32
C ARG A 193 9.67 -7.89 -0.78
N VAL A 194 8.74 -7.01 -0.42
CA VAL A 194 7.35 -7.33 -0.06
C VAL A 194 6.42 -6.52 -0.97
N ARG A 195 5.51 -7.19 -1.66
CA ARG A 195 4.44 -6.56 -2.43
C ARG A 195 3.09 -6.96 -1.86
N LEU A 196 2.22 -5.99 -1.68
CA LEU A 196 0.86 -6.19 -1.21
C LEU A 196 -0.13 -5.56 -2.18
N ALA A 197 -1.17 -6.33 -2.50
CA ALA A 197 -2.40 -5.83 -3.09
C ALA A 197 -3.52 -6.14 -2.09
N ILE A 198 -4.14 -5.10 -1.55
CA ILE A 198 -5.18 -5.21 -0.53
C ILE A 198 -6.51 -5.20 -1.27
N ASP A 199 -7.26 -6.28 -1.12
CA ASP A 199 -8.52 -6.48 -1.84
C ASP A 199 -9.70 -6.02 -0.97
N GLU A 200 -9.65 -6.23 0.36
CA GLU A 200 -10.72 -5.85 1.29
C GLU A 200 -10.16 -5.27 2.60
N TRP A 201 -10.90 -4.31 3.16
CA TRP A 201 -10.67 -3.73 4.48
C TRP A 201 -11.92 -3.90 5.35
N HIS A 202 -11.71 -4.10 6.64
CA HIS A 202 -12.77 -3.97 7.65
C HIS A 202 -12.21 -3.21 8.86
N PHE A 203 -13.05 -2.36 9.44
CA PHE A 203 -12.71 -1.56 10.62
C PHE A 203 -13.71 -1.84 11.74
N GLY A 204 -13.20 -1.99 12.96
CA GLY A 204 -13.98 -2.40 14.13
C GLY A 204 -13.94 -3.92 14.39
N PRO A 205 -14.64 -4.37 15.45
CA PRO A 205 -14.60 -5.76 15.86
C PRO A 205 -15.26 -6.65 14.79
N ARG A 206 -14.65 -7.80 14.52
CA ARG A 206 -15.28 -8.83 13.69
C ARG A 206 -16.54 -9.33 14.42
N PRO A 207 -17.71 -9.36 13.78
CA PRO A 207 -18.94 -9.87 14.40
C PRO A 207 -18.84 -11.36 14.76
#